data_AF-A0A4Q3TMH4-F1
#
_entry.id   AF-A0A4Q3TMH4-F1
#
_cell.length_a   1.000
_cell.length_b   1.000
_cell.length_c   1.000
_cell.angle_alpha   90.00
_cell.angle_beta   90.00
_cell.angle_gamma   90.00
#
_symmetry.space_group_name_H-M   'P 1'
#
loop_
_entity.id
_entity.type
_entity.pdbx_description
1 polymer ?
#
loop_
_entity_poly.entity_id
_entity_poly.type
_entity_poly.pdbx_seq_one_letter_code
_entity_poly.pdbx_strand_id
1 'polypeptide(L)'
;TVIYGIGSAYDGNIRRRDLLTDTPYNTYTRAGLTPTPIAMPGLDALRAAVNPAKGDSLFFVALGDGSGSHVFSATLAEHNAAVARYLQQLRRPALPEEEPLQ
;
A
#
# COMPACT_ATOMS: atom_id res chain seq x y z
N THR A 1 -7.66 5.16 -2.47
CA THR A 1 -8.34 6.46 -2.62
C THR A 1 -8.40 6.90 -4.07
N VAL A 2 -7.28 6.85 -4.82
CA VAL A 2 -7.22 7.20 -6.27
C VAL A 2 -8.29 6.50 -7.12
N ILE A 3 -8.40 5.17 -7.05
CA ILE A 3 -9.41 4.39 -7.81
C ILE A 3 -10.82 4.91 -7.60
N TYR A 4 -11.19 5.24 -6.35
CA TYR A 4 -12.51 5.78 -6.01
C TYR A 4 -12.75 7.13 -6.71
N GLY A 5 -11.72 7.96 -6.85
CA GLY A 5 -11.78 9.22 -7.60
C GLY A 5 -11.85 9.05 -9.12
N ILE A 6 -11.30 7.96 -9.67
CA ILE A 6 -11.45 7.61 -11.11
C ILE A 6 -12.89 7.15 -11.40
N GLY A 7 -13.51 6.44 -10.45
CA GLY A 7 -14.88 5.95 -10.58
C GLY A 7 -15.04 4.90 -11.67
N SER A 8 -16.11 5.00 -12.47
CA SER A 8 -16.47 4.02 -13.51
C SER A 8 -15.47 3.93 -14.67
N ALA A 9 -14.55 4.88 -14.79
CA ALA A 9 -13.48 4.85 -15.79
C ALA A 9 -12.31 3.93 -15.42
N TYR A 10 -12.31 3.34 -14.21
CA TYR A 10 -11.27 2.42 -13.78
C TYR A 10 -11.36 1.09 -14.53
N ASP A 11 -10.30 0.75 -15.27
CA ASP A 11 -10.23 -0.42 -16.14
C ASP A 11 -9.51 -1.63 -15.50
N GLY A 12 -9.24 -1.57 -14.19
CA GLY A 12 -8.48 -2.59 -13.47
C GLY A 12 -6.97 -2.32 -13.41
N ASN A 13 -6.46 -1.28 -14.08
CA ASN A 13 -5.05 -0.91 -14.05
C ASN A 13 -4.84 0.53 -13.57
N ILE A 14 -3.95 0.72 -12.60
CA ILE A 14 -3.52 2.05 -12.14
C ILE A 14 -2.23 2.43 -12.85
N ARG A 15 -2.25 3.52 -13.60
CA ARG A 15 -1.10 4.08 -14.30
C ARG A 15 -0.56 5.30 -13.57
N ARG A 16 0.67 5.69 -13.90
CA ARG A 16 1.30 6.90 -13.34
C ARG A 16 0.45 8.16 -13.55
N ARG A 17 -0.19 8.29 -14.71
CA ARG A 17 -1.07 9.44 -15.01
C ARG A 17 -2.24 9.53 -14.03
N ASP A 18 -2.75 8.39 -13.55
CA ASP A 18 -3.90 8.36 -12.66
C ASP A 18 -3.51 8.84 -11.26
N LEU A 19 -2.27 8.55 -10.83
CA LEU A 19 -1.70 9.08 -9.58
C LEU A 19 -1.47 10.60 -9.63
N LEU A 20 -1.18 11.14 -10.81
CA LEU A 20 -0.89 12.57 -11.02
C LEU A 20 -2.13 13.41 -11.34
N THR A 21 -3.20 12.78 -11.81
CA THR A 21 -4.45 13.47 -12.17
C THR A 21 -5.17 13.89 -10.90
N ASP A 22 -5.46 15.17 -10.80
CA ASP A 22 -6.09 15.74 -9.61
C ASP A 22 -7.58 15.38 -9.54
N THR A 23 -8.01 14.83 -8.40
CA THR A 23 -9.42 14.60 -8.08
C THR A 23 -9.67 14.86 -6.59
N PRO A 24 -10.90 15.14 -6.14
CA PRO A 24 -11.17 15.37 -4.71
C PRO A 24 -10.76 14.19 -3.80
N TYR A 25 -10.62 12.99 -4.35
CA TYR A 25 -10.26 11.77 -3.62
C TYR A 25 -8.78 11.36 -3.80
N ASN A 26 -7.98 12.07 -4.61
CA ASN A 26 -6.59 11.69 -4.86
C ASN A 26 -5.66 12.24 -3.76
N THR A 27 -5.29 11.38 -2.82
CA THR A 27 -4.38 11.71 -1.71
C THR A 27 -2.90 11.83 -2.11
N TYR A 28 -2.55 11.60 -3.38
CA TYR A 28 -1.22 11.97 -3.91
C TYR A 28 -1.15 13.46 -4.26
N THR A 29 -2.27 14.08 -4.62
CA THR A 29 -2.31 15.48 -5.07
C THR A 29 -2.90 16.42 -4.01
N ARG A 30 -3.71 15.90 -3.08
CA ARG A 30 -4.35 16.66 -2.00
C ARG A 30 -3.93 16.14 -0.62
N ALA A 31 -3.58 17.07 0.26
CA ALA A 31 -3.28 16.77 1.66
C ALA A 31 -4.57 16.58 2.49
N GLY A 32 -4.48 15.76 3.54
CA GLY A 32 -5.60 15.47 4.43
C GLY A 32 -6.46 14.29 3.99
N LEU A 33 -7.63 14.16 4.59
CA LEU A 33 -8.59 13.09 4.30
C LEU A 33 -9.40 13.41 3.04
N THR A 34 -9.93 12.37 2.41
CA THR A 34 -10.90 12.50 1.32
C THR A 34 -12.23 13.08 1.83
N PRO A 35 -13.07 13.69 0.96
CA PRO A 35 -14.35 14.30 1.37
C PRO A 35 -15.32 13.33 2.07
N THR A 36 -15.28 12.04 1.70
CA THR A 36 -16.10 10.96 2.28
C THR A 36 -15.28 9.67 2.36
N PRO A 37 -15.75 8.65 3.13
CA PRO A 37 -15.19 7.31 3.09
C PRO A 37 -15.29 6.67 1.71
N ILE A 38 -14.27 5.88 1.33
CA ILE A 38 -14.20 5.21 0.02
C ILE A 38 -14.72 3.77 0.03
N ALA A 39 -15.07 3.25 1.21
CA ALA A 39 -15.54 1.89 1.43
C ALA A 39 -16.35 1.81 2.74
N MET A 40 -17.04 0.68 2.96
CA MET A 40 -17.68 0.37 4.24
C MET A 40 -16.64 -0.26 5.19
N PRO A 41 -16.28 0.40 6.31
CA PRO A 41 -15.28 -0.14 7.23
C PRO A 41 -15.87 -1.26 8.10
N GLY A 42 -15.08 -2.31 8.33
CA GLY A 42 -15.37 -3.32 9.35
C GLY A 42 -15.07 -2.82 10.77
N LEU A 43 -15.47 -3.60 11.78
CA LEU A 43 -15.29 -3.25 13.19
C LEU A 43 -13.81 -3.01 13.56
N ASP A 44 -12.90 -3.86 13.08
CA ASP A 44 -11.48 -3.74 13.41
C ASP A 44 -10.85 -2.50 12.78
N ALA A 45 -11.27 -2.12 11.57
CA ALA A 45 -10.85 -0.88 10.94
C ALA A 45 -11.32 0.36 11.72
N LEU A 46 -12.56 0.34 12.22
CA LEU A 46 -13.09 1.41 13.07
C LEU A 46 -12.32 1.51 14.39
N ARG A 47 -12.03 0.38 15.05
CA ARG A 47 -11.23 0.34 16.28
C ARG A 47 -9.82 0.90 16.05
N ALA A 48 -9.16 0.52 14.96
CA ALA A 48 -7.84 1.03 14.62
C ALA A 48 -7.85 2.55 14.36
N ALA A 49 -8.91 3.08 13.75
CA ALA A 49 -9.04 4.51 13.49
C ALA A 49 -9.22 5.35 14.76
N VAL A 50 -10.00 4.86 15.74
CA VAL A 50 -10.28 5.60 16.99
C VAL A 50 -9.27 5.34 18.10
N ASN A 51 -8.52 4.23 18.02
CA ASN A 51 -7.49 3.84 18.98
C ASN A 51 -6.25 3.30 18.26
N PRO A 52 -5.47 4.16 17.60
CA PRO A 52 -4.30 3.73 16.85
C PRO A 52 -3.18 3.24 17.78
N ALA A 53 -2.33 2.35 17.26
CA ALA A 53 -1.10 1.99 17.94
C ALA A 53 -0.20 3.22 18.13
N LYS A 54 0.44 3.32 19.29
CA LYS A 54 1.44 4.38 19.54
C LYS A 54 2.68 4.11 18.68
N GLY A 55 3.26 5.18 18.13
CA GLY A 55 4.48 5.11 17.34
C GLY A 55 4.69 6.38 16.52
N ASP A 56 5.80 6.42 15.81
CA ASP A 56 6.26 7.53 14.95
C ASP A 56 6.39 7.12 13.48
N SER A 57 5.90 5.92 13.12
CA SER A 57 5.96 5.41 11.76
C SER A 57 5.13 6.27 10.81
N LEU A 58 5.77 6.82 9.79
CA LEU A 58 5.15 7.64 8.74
C LEU A 58 5.05 6.89 7.40
N PHE A 59 5.87 5.86 7.21
CA PHE A 59 5.98 5.12 5.97
C PHE A 59 5.81 3.63 6.21
N PHE A 60 5.28 2.93 5.21
CA PHE A 60 5.22 1.48 5.19
C PHE A 60 5.45 0.94 3.78
N VAL A 61 6.03 -0.24 3.66
CA VAL A 61 6.19 -0.97 2.39
C VAL A 61 5.96 -2.46 2.66
N ALA A 62 5.45 -3.20 1.68
CA ALA A 62 5.32 -4.65 1.77
C ALA A 62 6.69 -5.30 2.01
N LEU A 63 6.71 -6.39 2.78
CA LEU A 63 7.94 -7.13 3.08
C LEU A 63 8.50 -7.81 1.82
N GLY A 64 7.62 -8.38 0.98
CA GLY A 64 7.99 -9.00 -0.31
C GLY A 64 8.14 -10.51 -0.29
N ASP A 65 7.80 -11.17 0.82
CA ASP A 65 7.99 -12.61 1.07
C ASP A 65 6.72 -13.45 0.88
N GLY A 66 5.63 -12.86 0.38
CA GLY A 66 4.34 -13.53 0.20
C GLY A 66 3.48 -13.64 1.45
N SER A 67 3.98 -13.26 2.63
CA SER A 67 3.21 -13.32 3.89
C SER A 67 2.10 -12.28 4.00
N GLY A 68 2.14 -11.23 3.17
CA GLY A 68 1.30 -10.04 3.32
C GLY A 68 1.77 -9.07 4.41
N SER A 69 2.93 -9.31 5.02
CA SER A 69 3.49 -8.43 6.06
C SER A 69 4.05 -7.12 5.50
N HIS A 70 4.19 -6.12 6.38
CA HIS A 70 4.75 -4.80 6.06
C HIS A 70 5.92 -4.43 6.98
N VAL A 71 6.86 -3.65 6.44
CA VAL A 71 7.88 -2.95 7.21
C VAL A 71 7.43 -1.51 7.40
N PHE A 72 7.43 -1.04 8.65
CA PHE A 72 7.09 0.33 9.04
C PHE A 72 8.37 1.14 9.33
N SER A 73 8.38 2.44 9.00
CA SER A 73 9.55 3.31 9.15
C SER A 73 9.15 4.72 9.55
N ALA A 74 9.96 5.36 10.41
CA ALA A 74 9.75 6.73 10.86
C ALA A 74 10.30 7.74 9.84
N THR A 75 11.40 7.40 9.16
CA THR A 75 12.08 8.30 8.22
C THR A 75 12.01 7.85 6.77
N LEU A 76 12.14 8.81 5.84
CA LEU A 76 12.19 8.53 4.41
C LEU A 76 13.43 7.69 4.03
N ALA A 77 14.56 7.87 4.71
CA ALA A 77 15.78 7.11 4.44
C ALA A 77 15.60 5.62 4.77
N GLU A 78 15.02 5.31 5.93
CA GLU A 78 14.67 3.95 6.32
C GLU A 78 13.66 3.33 5.36
N HIS A 79 12.63 4.10 4.99
CA HIS A 79 11.63 3.65 4.02
C HIS A 79 12.27 3.28 2.68
N ASN A 80 13.15 4.13 2.13
CA ASN A 80 13.83 3.87 0.86
C ASN A 80 14.72 2.63 0.94
N ALA A 81 15.38 2.39 2.08
CA ALA A 81 16.15 1.16 2.29
C ALA A 81 15.23 -0.08 2.33
N ALA A 82 14.06 0.02 2.97
CA ALA A 82 13.06 -1.06 2.98
C ALA A 82 12.48 -1.32 1.58
N VAL A 83 12.19 -0.28 0.80
CA VAL A 83 11.76 -0.40 -0.61
C VAL A 83 12.82 -1.10 -1.45
N ALA A 84 14.10 -0.77 -1.27
CA ALA A 84 15.19 -1.46 -1.98
C ALA A 84 15.22 -2.96 -1.68
N ARG A 85 15.01 -3.35 -0.40
CA ARG A 85 14.92 -4.77 0.01
C ARG A 85 13.70 -5.45 -0.61
N TYR A 86 12.54 -4.81 -0.56
CA TYR A 86 11.32 -5.31 -1.19
C TYR A 86 11.51 -5.60 -2.69
N LEU A 87 12.11 -4.66 -3.42
CA LEU A 87 12.39 -4.81 -4.85
C LEU A 87 13.41 -5.91 -5.15
N GLN A 88 14.40 -6.13 -4.27
CA GLN A 88 15.33 -7.26 -4.39
C GLN A 88 14.61 -8.60 -4.23
N GLN A 89 13.68 -8.70 -3.26
CA GLN A 89 12.89 -9.92 -3.06
C GLN A 89 11.99 -10.24 -4.24
N LEU A 90 11.29 -9.24 -4.80
CA LEU A 90 10.45 -9.41 -6.00
C LEU A 90 11.22 -9.87 -7.23
N ARG A 91 12.50 -9.51 -7.34
CA ARG A 91 13.37 -9.89 -8.47
C ARG A 91 14.01 -11.26 -8.28
N ARG A 92 13.88 -11.87 -7.09
CA ARG A 92 14.40 -13.21 -6.85
C ARG A 92 13.50 -14.21 -7.57
N PRO A 93 14.05 -15.08 -8.44
CA PRO A 93 13.26 -16.11 -9.09
C PRO A 93 12.58 -17.00 -8.04
N ALA A 94 11.38 -17.49 -8.34
CA ALA A 94 10.75 -18.53 -7.54
C ALA A 94 11.74 -19.71 -7.44
N LEU A 95 11.95 -20.22 -6.22
CA LEU A 95 12.70 -21.46 -6.06
C LEU A 95 11.95 -22.54 -6.87
N PRO A 96 12.66 -23.39 -7.64
CA PRO A 96 12.00 -24.48 -8.35
C PRO A 96 11.20 -25.29 -7.33
N GLU A 97 9.93 -25.55 -7.62
CA GLU A 97 9.12 -26.43 -6.76
C GLU A 97 9.82 -27.78 -6.70
N GLU A 98 10.11 -28.26 -5.48
CA GLU A 98 10.66 -29.61 -5.30
C GLU A 98 9.60 -30.60 -5.84
N GLU A 99 9.89 -31.19 -7.01
CA GLU A 99 9.09 -32.30 -7.53
C GLU A 99 9.00 -33.38 -6.45
N PRO A 100 7.80 -33.80 -6.03
CA PRO A 100 7.68 -34.86 -5.04
C PRO A 100 8.32 -36.13 -5.61
N LEU A 101 9.34 -36.63 -4.90
CA LEU A 101 9.96 -37.94 -5.15
C LEU A 101 8.86 -39.01 -5.20
N GLN A 102 8.76 -39.69 -6.35
CA GLN A 102 7.86 -40.82 -6.59
C GLN A 102 8.21 -42.03 -5.71
#